data_AF-A0A7S3N8G4-F1
#
_entry.id   AF-A0A7S3N8G4-F1
#
_cell.length_a   1.000
_cell.length_b   1.000
_cell.length_c   1.000
_cell.angle_alpha   90.00
_cell.angle_beta   90.00
_cell.angle_gamma   90.00
#
_symmetry.space_group_name_H-M   'P 1'
#
loop_
_entity.id
_entity.type
_entity.pdbx_description
1 polymer ?
#
loop_
_entity_poly.entity_id
_entity_poly.type
_entity_poly.pdbx_seq_one_letter_code
_entity_poly.pdbx_strand_id
1 'polypeptide(L)'
;KYSKYKIYHYTSVVKEKQANAAFLMGAFMVIILGMNAEEAWNMFEIYKEEFKPFRDATMGVSTYKCTIEDCLQGVYYAIKLGWYNYKEFNYKEYEYYEKVEHGDMNWIVPGKFLAFSGPSEEERDADGWRTFTPDDYAPLFKKFGINLVIRLNKKAYNEQR
;
A
#
# COMPACT_ATOMS: atom_id res chain seq x y z
N LYS A 1 25.27 16.84 -14.02
CA LYS A 1 24.80 18.25 -14.05
C LYS A 1 24.60 18.85 -12.66
N TYR A 2 24.14 18.10 -11.65
CA TYR A 2 23.84 18.65 -10.30
C TYR A 2 24.81 18.26 -9.17
N SER A 3 26.02 17.77 -9.48
CA SER A 3 26.95 17.21 -8.48
C SER A 3 27.44 18.19 -7.39
N LYS A 4 27.26 19.50 -7.59
CA LYS A 4 27.63 20.55 -6.61
C LYS A 4 26.43 21.15 -5.86
N TYR A 5 25.20 20.75 -6.20
CA TYR A 5 23.99 21.33 -5.61
C TYR A 5 23.53 20.48 -4.44
N LYS A 6 23.09 21.15 -3.37
CA LYS A 6 22.32 20.51 -2.30
C LYS A 6 20.88 20.34 -2.77
N ILE A 7 20.35 19.14 -2.64
CA ILE A 7 18.95 18.84 -2.94
C ILE A 7 18.16 18.97 -1.65
N TYR A 8 17.10 19.76 -1.67
CA TYR A 8 16.21 19.95 -0.53
C TYR A 8 14.86 19.32 -0.87
N HIS A 9 14.50 18.28 -0.11
CA HIS A 9 13.13 17.76 -0.09
C HIS A 9 12.36 18.52 1.00
N TYR A 10 11.30 19.23 0.62
CA TYR A 10 10.52 20.05 1.53
C TYR A 10 9.02 19.83 1.31
N THR A 11 8.23 20.18 2.32
CA THR A 11 6.77 20.06 2.31
C THR A 11 6.14 21.32 2.90
N SER A 12 4.82 21.43 2.90
CA SER A 12 4.13 22.55 3.54
C SER A 12 4.14 22.42 5.07
N VAL A 13 3.65 23.44 5.77
CA VAL A 13 3.49 23.43 7.24
C VAL A 13 2.34 22.56 7.75
N VAL A 14 1.62 21.88 6.85
CA VAL A 14 0.48 21.01 7.21
C VAL A 14 1.01 19.72 7.81
N LYS A 15 0.64 19.42 9.07
CA LYS A 15 1.23 18.32 9.86
C LYS A 15 1.09 16.95 9.20
N GLU A 16 -0.03 16.69 8.54
CA GLU A 16 -0.26 15.46 7.76
C GLU A 16 0.73 15.35 6.59
N LYS A 17 0.99 16.46 5.89
CA LYS A 17 1.95 16.50 4.76
C LYS A 17 3.39 16.41 5.24
N GLN A 18 3.70 16.89 6.46
CA GLN A 18 5.00 16.72 7.09
C GLN A 18 5.27 15.24 7.40
N ALA A 19 4.32 14.54 8.00
CA ALA A 19 4.43 13.11 8.29
C ALA A 19 4.63 12.28 7.01
N ASN A 20 3.85 12.56 5.96
CA ASN A 20 3.99 11.88 4.67
C ASN A 20 5.38 12.12 4.03
N ALA A 21 5.86 13.37 4.03
CA ALA A 21 7.16 13.69 3.43
C ALA A 21 8.33 13.04 4.20
N ALA A 22 8.27 13.06 5.53
CA ALA A 22 9.28 12.40 6.37
C ALA A 22 9.27 10.88 6.17
N PHE A 23 8.09 10.25 6.13
CA PHE A 23 7.99 8.82 5.83
C PHE A 23 8.55 8.48 4.44
N LEU A 24 8.20 9.22 3.39
CA LEU A 24 8.72 8.96 2.03
C LEU A 24 10.25 9.09 1.97
N MET A 25 10.81 10.09 2.66
CA MET A 25 12.26 10.25 2.75
C MET A 25 12.92 9.11 3.55
N GLY A 26 12.34 8.72 4.68
CA GLY A 26 12.83 7.57 5.46
C GLY A 26 12.71 6.26 4.69
N ALA A 27 11.61 6.03 3.95
CA ALA A 27 11.44 4.87 3.10
C ALA A 27 12.49 4.85 1.98
N PHE A 28 12.80 6.00 1.38
CA PHE A 28 13.90 6.11 0.42
C PHE A 28 15.26 5.74 1.05
N MET A 29 15.54 6.20 2.28
CA MET A 29 16.76 5.83 3.01
C MET A 29 16.85 4.31 3.23
N VAL A 30 15.74 3.67 3.58
CA VAL A 30 15.68 2.21 3.78
C VAL A 30 15.81 1.45 2.46
N ILE A 31 15.02 1.81 1.45
CA ILE A 31 14.91 1.09 0.17
C ILE A 31 16.14 1.29 -0.71
N ILE A 32 16.62 2.53 -0.83
CA ILE A 32 17.64 2.91 -1.81
C ILE A 32 19.01 3.09 -1.17
N LEU A 33 19.09 3.70 0.02
CA LEU A 33 20.38 3.90 0.71
C LEU A 33 20.79 2.69 1.56
N GLY A 34 19.90 1.71 1.74
CA GLY A 34 20.18 0.47 2.47
C GLY A 34 20.30 0.64 3.98
N MET A 35 19.78 1.74 4.52
CA MET A 35 19.73 1.97 5.97
C MET A 35 18.73 1.01 6.62
N ASN A 36 18.97 0.65 7.88
CA ASN A 36 17.92 0.01 8.67
C ASN A 36 16.87 1.04 9.13
N ALA A 37 15.72 0.56 9.61
CA ALA A 37 14.62 1.43 9.99
C ALA A 37 14.96 2.41 11.14
N GLU A 38 15.73 1.95 12.13
CA GLU A 38 16.15 2.77 13.28
C GLU A 38 17.12 3.88 12.84
N GLU A 39 18.10 3.55 12.01
CA GLU A 39 19.03 4.52 11.42
C GLU A 39 18.28 5.60 10.64
N ALA A 40 17.33 5.20 9.78
CA ALA A 40 16.53 6.13 9.00
C ALA A 40 15.65 7.02 9.89
N TRP A 41 15.09 6.46 10.97
CA TRP A 41 14.27 7.20 11.92
C TRP A 41 15.08 8.21 12.75
N ASN A 42 16.30 7.85 13.15
CA ASN A 42 17.19 8.72 13.92
C ASN A 42 17.67 9.96 13.13
N MET A 43 17.58 9.94 11.79
CA MET A 43 17.82 11.14 10.98
C MET A 43 16.81 12.26 11.23
N PHE A 44 15.67 11.94 11.84
CA PHE A 44 14.59 12.89 12.15
C PHE A 44 14.52 13.29 13.63
N GLU A 45 15.53 12.97 14.44
CA GLU A 45 15.53 13.14 15.91
C GLU A 45 14.92 14.47 16.39
N ILE A 46 15.33 15.58 15.80
CA ILE A 46 14.89 16.93 16.20
C ILE A 46 13.43 17.24 15.87
N TYR A 47 12.77 16.42 15.04
CA TYR A 47 11.40 16.60 14.56
C TYR A 47 10.46 15.48 15.01
N LYS A 48 10.94 14.45 15.72
CA LYS A 48 10.13 13.26 16.06
C LYS A 48 8.81 13.62 16.73
N GLU A 49 8.85 14.51 17.72
CA GLU A 49 7.67 15.00 18.47
C GLU A 49 6.71 15.84 17.63
N GLU A 50 7.15 16.36 16.48
CA GLU A 50 6.31 17.18 15.61
C GLU A 50 5.46 16.36 14.62
N PHE A 51 5.83 15.10 14.38
CA PHE A 51 5.14 14.27 13.40
C PHE A 51 3.85 13.71 13.96
N LYS A 52 2.77 13.93 13.21
CA LYS A 52 1.47 13.33 13.51
C LYS A 52 1.51 11.84 13.12
N PRO A 53 1.12 10.92 14.01
CA PRO A 53 0.95 9.52 13.65
C PRO A 53 -0.11 9.34 12.55
N PHE A 54 0.05 8.30 11.75
CA PHE A 54 -0.96 7.84 10.82
C PHE A 54 -2.16 7.27 11.58
N ARG A 55 -3.35 7.52 11.01
CA ARG A 55 -4.62 7.04 11.53
C ARG A 55 -5.23 6.03 10.57
N ASP A 56 -6.19 5.26 11.06
CA ASP A 56 -6.98 4.37 10.25
C ASP A 56 -8.07 5.10 9.45
N ALA A 57 -8.72 4.36 8.55
CA ALA A 57 -9.75 4.86 7.64
C ALA A 57 -11.17 4.87 8.25
N THR A 58 -11.35 4.54 9.53
CA THR A 58 -12.68 4.55 10.15
C THR A 58 -13.24 5.97 10.32
N MET A 59 -14.57 6.03 10.29
CA MET A 59 -15.31 7.23 10.65
C MET A 59 -15.31 7.39 12.17
N GLY A 60 -14.67 8.43 12.68
CA GLY A 60 -14.65 8.76 14.11
C GLY A 60 -13.26 9.03 14.68
N VAL A 61 -13.11 8.76 15.98
CA VAL A 61 -11.86 9.00 16.71
C VAL A 61 -10.93 7.79 16.53
N SER A 62 -9.70 8.04 16.06
CA SER A 62 -8.65 7.01 15.98
C SER A 62 -8.21 6.63 17.39
N THR A 63 -8.29 5.34 17.72
CA THR A 63 -7.87 4.79 19.02
C THR A 63 -6.48 4.17 18.99
N TYR A 64 -5.94 3.91 17.80
CA TYR A 64 -4.59 3.42 17.57
C TYR A 64 -3.74 4.51 16.89
N LYS A 65 -2.44 4.52 17.17
CA LYS A 65 -1.47 5.44 16.56
C LYS A 65 -0.41 4.60 15.85
N CYS A 66 -0.35 4.69 14.52
CA CYS A 66 0.72 4.09 13.73
C CYS A 66 1.76 5.16 13.42
N THR A 67 2.97 5.04 13.94
CA THR A 67 4.02 6.06 13.80
C THR A 67 4.80 5.90 12.49
N ILE A 68 5.61 6.91 12.14
CA ILE A 68 6.54 6.80 11.01
C ILE A 68 7.54 5.68 11.26
N GLU A 69 8.02 5.53 12.49
CA GLU A 69 8.92 4.45 12.90
C GLU A 69 8.31 3.08 12.60
N ASP A 70 7.07 2.82 13.05
CA ASP A 70 6.35 1.57 12.78
C ASP A 70 6.29 1.26 11.27
N CYS A 71 5.99 2.26 10.45
CA CYS A 71 5.96 2.11 8.99
C CYS A 71 7.34 1.81 8.41
N LEU A 72 8.41 2.45 8.89
CA LEU A 72 9.79 2.19 8.46
C LEU A 72 10.23 0.77 8.83
N GLN A 73 9.88 0.28 10.03
CA GLN A 73 10.12 -1.13 10.37
C GLN A 73 9.35 -2.07 9.45
N GLY A 74 8.09 -1.76 9.13
CA GLY A 74 7.29 -2.53 8.17
C GLY A 74 7.97 -2.65 6.80
N VAL A 75 8.44 -1.53 6.24
CA VAL A 75 9.18 -1.51 4.97
C VAL A 75 10.48 -2.31 5.08
N TYR A 76 11.25 -2.13 6.14
CA TYR A 76 12.51 -2.83 6.36
C TYR A 76 12.33 -4.35 6.44
N TYR A 77 11.31 -4.83 7.18
CA TYR A 77 11.01 -6.25 7.27
C TYR A 77 10.44 -6.80 5.95
N ALA A 78 9.60 -6.06 5.25
CA ALA A 78 9.10 -6.47 3.94
C ALA A 78 10.25 -6.72 2.95
N ILE A 79 11.28 -5.86 2.95
CA ILE A 79 12.49 -6.08 2.14
C ILE A 79 13.26 -7.31 2.63
N LYS A 80 13.52 -7.42 3.94
CA LYS A 80 14.25 -8.57 4.52
C LYS A 80 13.60 -9.93 4.24
N LEU A 81 12.27 -9.96 4.24
CA LEU A 81 11.47 -11.16 3.98
C LEU A 81 11.24 -11.41 2.48
N GLY A 82 11.75 -10.53 1.60
CA GLY A 82 11.61 -10.65 0.15
C GLY A 82 10.22 -10.31 -0.38
N TRP A 83 9.39 -9.61 0.39
CA TRP A 83 8.05 -9.19 -0.03
C TRP A 83 8.08 -7.95 -0.92
N TYR A 84 9.15 -7.15 -0.83
CA TYR A 84 9.34 -5.96 -1.66
C TYR A 84 10.75 -5.89 -2.23
N ASN A 85 10.84 -5.66 -3.54
CA ASN A 85 12.09 -5.43 -4.25
C ASN A 85 11.88 -4.33 -5.31
N TYR A 86 12.44 -3.14 -5.07
CA TYR A 86 12.24 -1.98 -5.95
C TYR A 86 12.78 -2.19 -7.39
N LYS A 87 13.71 -3.13 -7.59
CA LYS A 87 14.27 -3.43 -8.93
C LYS A 87 13.32 -4.28 -9.78
N GLU A 88 12.49 -5.08 -9.13
CA GLU A 88 11.56 -6.02 -9.77
C GLU A 88 10.11 -5.53 -9.68
N PHE A 89 9.84 -4.52 -8.85
CA PHE A 89 8.51 -3.96 -8.65
C PHE A 89 7.97 -3.31 -9.93
N ASN A 90 6.88 -3.85 -10.45
CA ASN A 90 6.18 -3.31 -11.61
C ASN A 90 5.12 -2.30 -11.19
N TYR A 91 5.50 -1.03 -11.06
CA TYR A 91 4.58 0.02 -10.63
C TYR A 91 3.38 0.20 -11.57
N LYS A 92 3.55 -0.06 -12.88
CA LYS A 92 2.45 0.05 -13.85
C LYS A 92 1.40 -1.02 -13.65
N GLU A 93 1.82 -2.23 -13.28
CA GLU A 93 0.90 -3.31 -12.96
C GLU A 93 0.16 -3.03 -11.65
N TYR A 94 0.88 -2.54 -10.63
CA TYR A 94 0.30 -2.12 -9.37
C TYR A 94 -0.76 -1.02 -9.57
N GLU A 95 -0.42 0.07 -10.26
CA GLU A 95 -1.35 1.19 -10.57
C GLU A 95 -2.51 0.77 -11.49
N TYR A 96 -2.33 -0.30 -12.27
CA TYR A 96 -3.41 -0.83 -13.08
C TYR A 96 -4.42 -1.57 -12.21
N TYR A 97 -4.00 -2.58 -11.45
CA TYR A 97 -4.93 -3.40 -10.69
C TYR A 97 -5.46 -2.75 -9.40
N GLU A 98 -4.83 -1.69 -8.87
CA GLU A 98 -5.36 -0.97 -7.69
C GLU A 98 -6.69 -0.25 -7.99
N LYS A 99 -7.04 -0.06 -9.26
CA LYS A 99 -8.24 0.67 -9.64
C LYS A 99 -9.47 -0.23 -9.58
N VAL A 100 -10.60 0.36 -9.19
CA VAL A 100 -11.89 -0.33 -9.10
C VAL A 100 -12.30 -0.95 -10.44
N GLU A 101 -12.08 -0.24 -11.55
CA GLU A 101 -12.36 -0.73 -12.90
C GLU A 101 -11.44 -1.87 -13.38
N HIS A 102 -10.45 -2.24 -12.57
CA HIS A 102 -9.48 -3.30 -12.85
C HIS A 102 -9.41 -4.34 -11.72
N GLY A 103 -10.32 -4.25 -10.74
CA GLY A 103 -10.51 -5.25 -9.70
C GLY A 103 -10.10 -4.82 -8.29
N ASP A 104 -9.52 -3.63 -8.10
CA ASP A 104 -9.10 -3.13 -6.78
C ASP A 104 -8.32 -4.20 -5.99
N MET A 105 -7.22 -4.66 -6.60
CA MET A 105 -6.39 -5.76 -6.14
C MET A 105 -4.98 -5.31 -5.81
N ASN A 106 -4.45 -5.80 -4.70
CA ASN A 106 -3.08 -5.55 -4.27
C ASN A 106 -2.43 -6.82 -3.71
N TRP A 107 -1.20 -7.11 -4.16
CA TRP A 107 -0.38 -8.14 -3.54
C TRP A 107 0.14 -7.64 -2.20
N ILE A 108 -0.22 -8.34 -1.12
CA ILE A 108 0.29 -8.08 0.23
C ILE A 108 1.58 -8.86 0.46
N VAL A 109 1.58 -10.12 0.03
CA VAL A 109 2.78 -10.97 -0.04
C VAL A 109 2.83 -11.58 -1.44
N PRO A 110 3.84 -11.26 -2.26
CA PRO A 110 3.92 -11.72 -3.65
C PRO A 110 3.79 -13.24 -3.77
N GLY A 111 2.86 -13.70 -4.60
CA GLY A 111 2.60 -15.13 -4.84
C GLY A 111 2.00 -15.90 -3.66
N LYS A 112 1.56 -15.20 -2.60
CA LYS A 112 0.96 -15.82 -1.40
C LYS A 112 -0.37 -15.19 -1.01
N PHE A 113 -0.41 -13.87 -0.80
CA PHE A 113 -1.60 -13.16 -0.35
C PHE A 113 -1.91 -11.99 -1.27
N LEU A 114 -3.06 -12.08 -1.94
CA LEU A 114 -3.67 -11.01 -2.71
C LEU A 114 -4.92 -10.54 -1.96
N ALA A 115 -5.01 -9.25 -1.68
CA ALA A 115 -6.23 -8.63 -1.18
C ALA A 115 -6.99 -8.01 -2.36
N PHE A 116 -8.32 -8.11 -2.35
CA PHE A 116 -9.16 -7.60 -3.42
C PHE A 116 -10.54 -7.19 -2.94
N SER A 117 -11.22 -6.33 -3.69
CA SER A 117 -12.61 -5.95 -3.43
C SER A 117 -13.57 -7.14 -3.61
N GLY A 118 -14.60 -7.21 -2.76
CA GLY A 118 -15.61 -8.27 -2.86
C GLY A 118 -16.34 -8.22 -4.22
N PRO A 119 -16.42 -9.33 -4.98
CA PRO A 119 -17.15 -9.37 -6.24
C PRO A 119 -18.61 -9.00 -6.09
N SER A 120 -19.15 -8.35 -7.12
CA SER A 120 -20.57 -8.10 -7.30
C SER A 120 -21.22 -9.23 -8.11
N GLU A 121 -22.49 -9.53 -7.85
CA GLU A 121 -23.27 -10.44 -8.70
C GLU A 121 -23.53 -9.81 -10.07
N GLU A 122 -23.89 -8.52 -10.09
CA GLU A 122 -24.18 -7.78 -11.30
C GLU A 122 -22.94 -7.07 -11.82
N GLU A 123 -22.88 -6.88 -13.14
CA GLU A 123 -21.78 -6.20 -13.83
C GLU A 123 -21.74 -4.68 -13.62
N ARG A 124 -22.86 -4.10 -13.16
CA ARG A 124 -22.98 -2.69 -12.86
C ARG A 124 -23.69 -2.47 -11.53
N ASP A 125 -23.28 -1.41 -10.83
CA ASP A 125 -23.99 -0.96 -9.63
C ASP A 125 -25.25 -0.14 -9.97
N ALA A 126 -25.94 0.35 -8.92
CA ALA A 126 -27.17 1.13 -9.05
C ALA A 126 -26.99 2.46 -9.79
N ASP A 127 -25.77 3.00 -9.79
CA ASP A 127 -25.39 4.25 -10.46
C ASP A 127 -24.84 3.98 -11.88
N GLY A 128 -24.78 2.72 -12.31
CA GLY A 128 -24.35 2.29 -13.63
C GLY A 128 -22.84 2.10 -13.79
N TRP A 129 -22.06 2.21 -12.71
CA TRP A 129 -20.61 2.00 -12.73
C TRP A 129 -20.28 0.53 -12.88
N ARG A 130 -19.21 0.23 -13.63
CA ARG A 130 -18.70 -1.13 -13.79
C ARG A 130 -18.19 -1.65 -12.45
N THR A 131 -18.67 -2.81 -12.05
CA THR A 131 -18.19 -3.58 -10.90
C THR A 131 -17.44 -4.82 -11.41
N PHE A 132 -16.62 -5.46 -10.57
CA PHE A 132 -16.04 -6.75 -10.93
C PHE A 132 -16.90 -7.90 -10.44
N THR A 133 -17.14 -8.88 -11.31
CA THR A 133 -17.88 -10.11 -11.01
C THR A 133 -16.93 -11.30 -10.84
N PRO A 134 -17.39 -12.46 -10.35
CA PRO A 134 -16.57 -13.67 -10.33
C PRO A 134 -15.97 -14.03 -11.70
N ASP A 135 -16.71 -13.81 -12.80
CA ASP A 135 -16.25 -14.08 -14.16
C ASP A 135 -15.06 -13.20 -14.58
N ASP A 136 -14.96 -11.99 -14.02
CA ASP A 136 -13.83 -11.09 -14.27
C ASP A 136 -12.59 -11.51 -13.50
N TYR A 137 -12.77 -11.92 -12.24
CA TYR A 137 -11.68 -12.34 -11.37
C TYR A 137 -11.13 -13.71 -11.71
N ALA A 138 -11.97 -14.69 -12.06
CA ALA A 138 -11.54 -16.08 -12.24
C ALA A 138 -10.40 -16.25 -13.27
N PRO A 139 -10.41 -15.60 -14.45
CA PRO A 139 -9.28 -15.63 -15.38
C PRO A 139 -8.00 -15.00 -14.79
N LEU A 140 -8.14 -13.91 -14.03
CA LEU A 140 -7.01 -13.23 -13.39
C LEU A 140 -6.41 -14.07 -12.27
N PHE A 141 -7.25 -14.68 -11.44
CA PHE A 141 -6.85 -15.61 -10.38
C PHE A 141 -6.10 -16.80 -10.96
N LYS A 142 -6.60 -17.38 -12.05
CA LYS A 142 -5.89 -18.45 -12.76
C LYS A 142 -4.53 -17.98 -13.31
N LYS A 143 -4.48 -16.79 -13.92
CA LYS A 143 -3.23 -16.18 -14.41
C LYS A 143 -2.23 -15.95 -13.26
N PHE A 144 -2.71 -15.56 -12.09
CA PHE A 144 -1.90 -15.29 -10.89
C PHE A 144 -1.58 -16.53 -10.05
N GLY A 145 -2.11 -17.70 -10.42
CA GLY A 145 -1.89 -18.94 -9.67
C GLY A 145 -2.64 -19.01 -8.34
N ILE A 146 -3.70 -18.22 -8.17
CA ILE A 146 -4.58 -18.28 -7.00
C ILE A 146 -5.41 -19.56 -7.05
N ASN A 147 -5.43 -20.31 -5.95
CA ASN A 147 -6.15 -21.58 -5.82
C ASN A 147 -7.16 -21.61 -4.66
N LEU A 148 -7.18 -20.57 -3.82
CA LEU A 148 -8.08 -20.44 -2.68
C LEU A 148 -8.55 -18.99 -2.58
N VAL A 149 -9.87 -18.82 -2.47
CA VAL A 149 -10.52 -17.54 -2.18
C VAL A 149 -11.21 -17.63 -0.83
N ILE A 150 -10.93 -16.67 0.05
CA ILE A 150 -11.52 -16.60 1.39
C ILE A 150 -12.46 -15.39 1.45
N ARG A 151 -13.77 -15.63 1.58
CA ARG A 151 -14.78 -14.58 1.71
C ARG A 151 -14.98 -14.22 3.19
N LEU A 152 -14.77 -12.95 3.53
CA LEU A 152 -14.91 -12.42 4.91
C LEU A 152 -16.14 -11.52 5.11
N ASN A 153 -16.91 -11.27 4.05
CA ASN A 153 -18.14 -10.48 4.08
C ASN A 153 -19.39 -11.35 3.92
N LYS A 154 -20.57 -10.71 3.94
CA LYS A 154 -21.84 -11.37 3.63
C LYS A 154 -21.82 -11.88 2.17
N LYS A 155 -22.55 -12.97 1.89
CA LYS A 155 -22.70 -13.50 0.54
C LYS A 155 -23.32 -12.45 -0.38
N ALA A 156 -22.54 -11.97 -1.34
CA ALA A 156 -22.93 -10.96 -2.33
C ALA A 156 -22.83 -11.47 -3.78
N TYR A 157 -22.33 -12.70 -3.98
CA TYR A 157 -22.21 -13.34 -5.27
C TYR A 157 -22.30 -14.88 -5.14
N ASN A 158 -22.57 -15.57 -6.26
CA ASN A 158 -22.48 -17.03 -6.34
C ASN A 158 -21.02 -17.50 -6.52
N GLU A 159 -20.48 -18.21 -5.53
CA GLU A 159 -19.12 -18.77 -5.56
C GLU A 159 -18.85 -19.88 -6.60
N GLN A 160 -19.90 -20.44 -7.24
CA GLN A 160 -19.75 -21.44 -8.31
C GLN A 160 -19.70 -20.84 -9.72
N ARG A 161 -19.90 -19.52 -9.83
CA ARG A 161 -19.72 -18.77 -11.07
C ARG A 161 -18.23 -18.56 -11.29
#